data_AF-A0A434RCW0-F1
#
_entry.id   AF-A0A434RCW0-F1
#
_cell.length_a   1.000
_cell.length_b   1.000
_cell.length_c   1.000
_cell.angle_alpha   90.00
_cell.angle_beta   90.00
_cell.angle_gamma   90.00
#
_symmetry.space_group_name_H-M   'P 1'
#
loop_
_entity.id
_entity.type
_entity.pdbx_description
1 polymer ?
#
loop_
_entity_poly.entity_id
_entity_poly.type
_entity_poly.pdbx_seq_one_letter_code
_entity_poly.pdbx_strand_id
1 'polypeptide(L)'
;VRLTIDLVSTAHPKLRYAPDRVRLSARRIPAGMKAGSLVMGYARLLPPTGPVRPESYDFSFDSYFSGIGGSGFFLGDPKVIPPTDPIAQTSIASAIENARENIADHIRSTVGGPEGEIAAALIVGVRAGIPEDINEAMRRTGIYHIISISGLHMALVAGTVMLLLRGAFALFPDFSSRRPVKKYAATIALMSIAAYLVISGVVVAAERSFIMLAVMLIAVLFDRAALTMRNLAISAIAVILVSPHEVVGPSFQMSFAATAALVGAYAGWSDYRAGKVRAPPDKRSVLRFMSHKLAVGAGGAAMTSIIAGSATALFAIWHFQRVSPLSLLANLAIMPIVTIVMFLAVASAVMMPFG
;
A
#
# COMPACT_ATOMS: atom_id res chain seq x y z
N VAL A 1 -6.93 0.13 22.35
CA VAL A 1 -6.17 0.68 21.20
C VAL A 1 -4.71 0.30 21.32
N ARG A 2 -4.03 -0.02 20.22
CA ARG A 2 -2.58 -0.31 20.21
C ARG A 2 -1.82 0.95 19.82
N LEU A 3 -0.83 1.31 20.63
CA LEU A 3 0.04 2.47 20.43
C LEU A 3 1.46 2.00 20.18
N THR A 4 2.15 2.68 19.27
CA THR A 4 3.60 2.55 19.10
C THR A 4 4.24 3.76 19.75
N ILE A 5 5.10 3.55 20.73
CA ILE A 5 5.64 4.59 21.60
C ILE A 5 7.16 4.52 21.55
N ASP A 6 7.79 5.65 21.28
CA ASP A 6 9.23 5.81 21.45
C ASP A 6 9.52 6.00 22.96
N LEU A 7 10.34 5.12 23.52
CA LEU A 7 10.55 5.00 24.96
C LEU A 7 11.61 6.00 25.43
N VAL A 8 11.17 7.08 26.07
CA VAL A 8 12.09 8.13 26.56
C VAL A 8 12.85 7.70 27.82
N SER A 9 12.15 7.13 28.81
CA SER A 9 12.77 6.67 30.06
C SER A 9 11.88 5.69 30.82
N THR A 10 12.47 4.94 31.75
CA THR A 10 11.74 4.08 32.70
C THR A 10 12.21 4.35 34.13
N ALA A 11 11.28 4.33 35.09
CA ALA A 11 11.58 4.63 36.50
C ALA A 11 11.52 3.38 37.42
N HIS A 12 10.59 2.46 37.15
CA HIS A 12 10.29 1.32 38.05
C HIS A 12 10.03 0.02 37.27
N PRO A 13 11.06 -0.75 36.88
CA PRO A 13 12.50 -0.51 37.07
C PRO A 13 13.10 0.44 36.02
N LYS A 14 14.25 1.03 36.33
CA LYS A 14 15.10 1.70 35.32
C LYS A 14 15.83 0.64 34.51
N LEU A 15 15.46 0.50 33.23
CA LEU A 15 16.07 -0.47 32.33
C LEU A 15 17.46 0.02 31.91
N ARG A 16 18.46 -0.86 31.99
CA ARG A 16 19.83 -0.57 31.54
C ARG A 16 19.93 -0.56 30.02
N TYR A 17 19.25 -1.49 29.36
CA TYR A 17 19.13 -1.60 27.90
C TYR A 17 17.66 -1.48 27.54
N ALA A 18 17.16 -0.25 27.56
CA ALA A 18 15.78 0.03 27.22
C ALA A 18 15.64 0.01 25.69
N PRO A 19 14.59 -0.63 25.14
CA PRO A 19 14.34 -0.57 23.70
C PRO A 19 13.93 0.84 23.28
N ASP A 20 14.37 1.30 22.12
CA ASP A 20 14.03 2.65 21.62
C ASP A 20 12.53 2.81 21.38
N ARG A 21 11.85 1.72 20.98
CA ARG A 21 10.42 1.71 20.66
C ARG A 21 9.72 0.48 21.22
N VAL A 22 8.51 0.69 21.72
CA VAL A 22 7.64 -0.35 22.29
C VAL A 22 6.22 -0.25 21.74
N ARG A 23 5.53 -1.39 21.67
CA ARG A 23 4.11 -1.45 21.28
C ARG A 23 3.24 -1.74 22.50
N LEU A 24 2.45 -0.76 22.94
CA LEU A 24 1.62 -0.85 24.14
C LEU A 24 0.14 -0.76 23.82
N SER A 25 -0.65 -1.67 24.38
CA SER A 25 -2.11 -1.61 24.32
C SER A 25 -2.65 -0.80 25.49
N ALA A 26 -3.47 0.22 25.20
CA ALA A 26 -4.19 1.02 26.19
C ALA A 26 -5.70 0.73 26.12
N ARG A 27 -6.37 0.72 27.27
CA ARG A 27 -7.83 0.56 27.34
C ARG A 27 -8.55 1.80 26.82
N ARG A 28 -8.13 2.99 27.28
CA ARG A 28 -8.56 4.28 26.75
C ARG A 28 -7.36 5.13 26.37
N ILE A 29 -7.57 5.98 25.37
CA ILE A 29 -6.63 7.03 25.00
C ILE A 29 -7.12 8.34 25.66
N PRO A 30 -6.23 9.11 26.32
CA PRO A 30 -6.56 10.41 26.87
C PRO A 30 -7.06 11.37 25.80
N ALA A 31 -8.03 12.20 26.15
CA ALA A 31 -8.51 13.25 25.28
C ALA A 31 -7.36 14.20 24.89
N GLY A 32 -7.25 14.53 23.60
CA GLY A 32 -6.21 15.43 23.08
C GLY A 32 -4.84 14.77 22.84
N MET A 33 -4.68 13.46 23.06
CA MET A 33 -3.45 12.76 22.65
C MET A 33 -3.34 12.79 21.13
N LYS A 34 -2.21 13.31 20.64
CA LYS A 34 -1.84 13.36 19.22
C LYS A 34 -0.50 12.68 18.99
N ALA A 35 -0.17 12.34 17.74
CA ALA A 35 1.16 11.83 17.43
C ALA A 35 2.23 12.87 17.83
N GLY A 36 3.26 12.40 18.53
CA GLY A 36 4.29 13.27 19.15
C GLY A 36 4.01 13.69 20.60
N SER A 37 2.82 13.37 21.15
CA SER A 37 2.52 13.65 22.57
C SER A 37 3.38 12.78 23.49
N LEU A 38 3.90 13.36 24.57
CA LEU A 38 4.56 12.60 25.63
C LEU A 38 3.53 12.00 26.58
N VAL A 39 3.71 10.72 26.90
CA VAL A 39 2.76 9.96 27.71
C VAL A 39 3.49 9.21 28.82
N MET A 40 2.91 9.22 30.01
CA MET A 40 3.43 8.54 31.19
C MET A 40 2.37 7.57 31.72
N GLY A 41 2.78 6.34 32.05
CA GLY A 41 1.89 5.35 32.65
C GLY A 41 2.64 4.10 33.07
N TYR A 42 2.04 3.35 34.00
CA TYR A 42 2.54 2.03 34.34
C TYR A 42 2.16 1.05 33.24
N ALA A 43 3.15 0.36 32.70
CA ALA A 43 2.97 -0.64 31.65
C ALA A 43 3.70 -1.92 32.00
N ARG A 44 3.10 -3.05 31.63
CA ARG A 44 3.78 -4.34 31.64
C ARG A 44 4.39 -4.55 30.26
N LEU A 45 5.72 -4.53 30.19
CA LEU A 45 6.49 -4.83 28.98
C LEU A 45 6.92 -6.29 28.96
N LEU A 46 6.80 -6.90 27.80
CA LEU A 46 7.22 -8.25 27.49
C LEU A 46 8.16 -8.19 26.28
N PRO A 47 9.19 -9.05 26.19
CA PRO A 47 9.97 -9.17 24.97
C PRO A 47 9.08 -9.60 23.80
N PRO A 48 9.42 -9.26 22.55
CA PRO A 48 8.71 -9.75 21.38
C PRO A 48 8.63 -11.29 21.42
N THR A 49 7.42 -11.82 21.25
CA THR A 49 7.20 -13.26 21.29
C THR A 49 7.74 -13.89 20.02
N GLY A 50 8.51 -14.97 20.16
CA GLY A 50 8.93 -15.78 19.02
C GLY A 50 7.77 -16.56 18.37
N PRO A 51 8.08 -17.45 17.42
CA PRO A 51 7.08 -18.25 16.72
C PRO A 51 6.37 -19.22 17.68
N VAL A 52 5.05 -19.37 17.51
CA VAL A 52 4.21 -20.22 18.39
C VAL A 52 4.49 -21.72 18.17
N ARG A 53 4.92 -22.07 16.95
CA ARG A 53 5.34 -23.42 16.55
C ARG A 53 6.65 -23.34 15.75
N PRO A 54 7.48 -24.39 15.75
CA PRO A 54 8.61 -24.47 14.83
C PRO A 54 8.15 -24.16 13.39
N GLU A 55 8.95 -23.39 12.65
CA GLU A 55 8.66 -22.96 11.26
C GLU A 55 7.40 -22.09 11.05
N SER A 56 6.73 -21.66 12.12
CA SER A 56 5.62 -20.71 12.00
C SER A 56 6.10 -19.27 11.92
N TYR A 57 5.19 -18.35 11.58
CA TYR A 57 5.49 -16.92 11.49
C TYR A 57 6.15 -16.39 12.76
N ASP A 58 7.36 -15.83 12.62
CA ASP A 58 8.13 -15.28 13.73
C ASP A 58 7.82 -13.78 13.93
N PHE A 59 7.02 -13.49 14.94
CA PHE A 59 6.68 -12.11 15.30
C PHE A 59 7.86 -11.33 15.88
N SER A 60 8.85 -12.03 16.45
CA SER A 60 10.04 -11.39 17.02
C SER A 60 10.98 -10.87 15.94
N PHE A 61 11.09 -11.59 14.81
CA PHE A 61 11.82 -11.17 13.62
C PHE A 61 11.27 -9.85 13.05
N ASP A 62 9.95 -9.78 12.80
CA ASP A 62 9.29 -8.56 12.29
C ASP A 62 9.43 -7.38 13.27
N SER A 63 9.28 -7.66 14.57
CA SER A 63 9.44 -6.65 15.63
C SER A 63 10.87 -6.09 15.66
N TYR A 64 11.88 -6.96 15.51
CA TYR A 64 13.29 -6.57 15.50
C TYR A 64 13.61 -5.63 14.33
N PHE A 65 13.22 -5.99 13.11
CA PHE A 65 13.46 -5.13 11.93
C PHE A 65 12.59 -3.86 11.91
N SER A 66 11.47 -3.85 12.64
CA SER A 66 10.67 -2.64 12.89
C SER A 66 11.21 -1.75 14.02
N GLY A 67 12.33 -2.14 14.66
CA GLY A 67 12.89 -1.43 15.82
C GLY A 67 12.05 -1.55 17.10
N ILE A 68 11.08 -2.47 17.14
CA ILE A 68 10.19 -2.69 18.29
C ILE A 68 10.83 -3.72 19.22
N GLY A 69 11.45 -3.25 20.30
CA GLY A 69 12.14 -4.12 21.26
C GLY A 69 11.25 -4.64 22.40
N GLY A 70 9.96 -4.31 22.42
CA GLY A 70 9.03 -4.79 23.45
C GLY A 70 7.57 -4.58 23.09
N SER A 71 6.71 -5.45 23.59
CA SER A 71 5.26 -5.36 23.45
C SER A 71 4.58 -5.52 24.81
N GLY A 72 3.38 -4.95 24.96
CA GLY A 72 2.72 -5.01 26.27
C GLY A 72 1.41 -4.25 26.33
N PHE A 73 1.02 -3.94 27.56
CA PHE A 73 -0.19 -3.19 27.85
C PHE A 73 0.00 -2.27 29.05
N PHE A 74 -0.71 -1.15 29.03
CA PHE A 74 -0.78 -0.26 30.19
C PHE A 74 -1.64 -0.90 31.29
N LEU A 75 -1.19 -0.80 32.54
CA LEU A 75 -1.93 -1.25 33.72
C LEU A 75 -3.06 -0.28 34.12
N GLY A 76 -2.98 0.97 33.67
CA GLY A 76 -4.01 1.99 33.81
C GLY A 76 -4.06 2.89 32.58
N ASP A 77 -4.92 3.91 32.59
CA ASP A 77 -4.95 4.86 31.47
C ASP A 77 -3.67 5.73 31.49
N PRO A 78 -2.94 5.85 30.37
CA PRO A 78 -1.75 6.69 30.31
C PRO A 78 -2.15 8.17 30.51
N LYS A 79 -1.24 9.00 31.01
CA LYS A 79 -1.44 10.44 31.17
C LYS A 79 -0.57 11.19 30.19
N VAL A 80 -1.13 12.18 29.50
CA VAL A 80 -0.35 13.09 28.65
C VAL A 80 0.40 14.06 29.56
N ILE A 81 1.71 14.20 29.33
CA ILE A 81 2.58 15.12 30.06
C ILE A 81 3.10 16.21 29.11
N PRO A 82 3.34 17.43 29.62
CA PRO A 82 3.88 18.50 28.80
C PRO A 82 5.31 18.18 28.32
N PRO A 83 5.72 18.67 27.14
CA PRO A 83 7.11 18.63 26.67
C PRO A 83 8.08 19.10 27.74
N THR A 84 9.12 18.31 27.99
CA THR A 84 10.25 18.73 28.83
C THR A 84 11.23 19.63 28.05
N ASP A 85 11.26 19.54 26.70
CA ASP A 85 12.06 20.39 25.82
C ASP A 85 11.27 20.88 24.59
N PRO A 86 11.34 22.18 24.22
CA PRO A 86 10.64 22.73 23.06
C PRO A 86 11.10 22.18 21.69
N ILE A 87 12.31 21.63 21.62
CA ILE A 87 12.96 21.24 20.35
C ILE A 87 12.64 19.79 19.97
N ALA A 88 12.14 18.97 20.91
CA ALA A 88 11.97 17.53 20.72
C ALA A 88 10.65 17.08 20.05
N GLN A 89 9.70 17.98 19.75
CA GLN A 89 8.29 17.58 19.51
C GLN A 89 7.69 17.80 18.12
N THR A 90 8.49 18.09 17.10
CA THR A 90 7.96 18.00 15.73
C THR A 90 8.88 17.18 14.86
N SER A 91 8.98 15.89 15.20
CA SER A 91 9.46 14.92 14.22
C SER A 91 8.55 15.01 13.00
N ILE A 92 9.15 15.07 11.81
CA ILE A 92 8.44 15.02 10.53
C ILE A 92 7.46 13.83 10.53
N ALA A 93 7.82 12.71 11.17
CA ALA A 93 6.96 11.55 11.35
C ALA A 93 5.67 11.86 12.13
N SER A 94 5.75 12.63 13.22
CA SER A 94 4.57 13.04 13.98
C SER A 94 3.69 14.02 13.19
N ALA A 95 4.29 14.93 12.42
CA ALA A 95 3.53 15.82 11.55
C ALA A 95 2.77 15.06 10.46
N ILE A 96 3.42 14.07 9.83
CA ILE A 96 2.80 13.16 8.85
C ILE A 96 1.66 12.38 9.50
N GLU A 97 1.88 11.78 10.67
CA GLU A 97 0.85 10.98 11.34
C GLU A 97 -0.37 11.83 11.73
N ASN A 98 -0.14 13.04 12.24
CA ASN A 98 -1.23 13.97 12.53
C ASN A 98 -1.97 14.39 11.25
N ALA A 99 -1.28 14.61 10.14
CA ALA A 99 -1.94 14.88 8.86
C ALA A 99 -2.79 13.70 8.38
N ARG A 100 -2.31 12.46 8.56
CA ARG A 100 -3.05 11.23 8.24
C ARG A 100 -4.32 11.09 9.06
N GLU A 101 -4.23 11.28 10.37
CA GLU A 101 -5.40 11.21 11.26
C GLU A 101 -6.39 12.34 10.94
N ASN A 102 -5.92 13.56 10.65
CA ASN A 102 -6.81 14.65 10.23
C ASN A 102 -7.59 14.31 8.95
N ILE A 103 -6.93 13.70 7.94
CA ILE A 103 -7.60 13.28 6.71
C ILE A 103 -8.59 12.14 7.01
N ALA A 104 -8.19 11.16 7.84
CA ALA A 104 -9.07 10.06 8.25
C ALA A 104 -10.32 10.58 8.98
N ASP A 105 -10.15 11.52 9.91
CA ASP A 105 -11.26 12.13 10.66
C ASP A 105 -12.16 12.96 9.76
N HIS A 106 -11.61 13.67 8.76
CA HIS A 106 -12.40 14.36 7.75
C HIS A 106 -13.27 13.38 6.95
N ILE A 107 -12.69 12.26 6.48
CA ILE A 107 -13.43 11.21 5.77
C ILE A 107 -14.52 10.61 6.66
N ARG A 108 -14.19 10.27 7.91
CA ARG A 108 -15.15 9.73 8.90
C ARG A 108 -16.30 10.69 9.15
N SER A 109 -16.01 11.98 9.29
CA SER A 109 -17.05 13.00 9.54
C SER A 109 -17.98 13.22 8.34
N THR A 110 -17.50 12.95 7.13
CA THR A 110 -18.26 13.15 5.88
C THR A 110 -19.07 11.92 5.49
N VAL A 111 -18.46 10.73 5.55
CA VAL A 111 -19.08 9.46 5.12
C VAL A 111 -19.79 8.76 6.27
N GLY A 112 -19.17 8.74 7.46
CA GLY A 112 -19.64 8.00 8.62
C GLY A 112 -19.55 6.47 8.46
N GLY A 113 -19.82 5.77 9.56
CA GLY A 113 -19.98 4.31 9.56
C GLY A 113 -18.74 3.49 9.17
N PRO A 114 -18.92 2.18 8.95
CA PRO A 114 -17.84 1.30 8.50
C PRO A 114 -17.27 1.65 7.12
N GLU A 115 -18.08 2.27 6.25
CA GLU A 115 -17.68 2.70 4.91
C GLU A 115 -16.63 3.81 4.99
N GLY A 116 -16.79 4.77 5.91
CA GLY A 116 -15.80 5.80 6.18
C GLY A 116 -14.47 5.24 6.67
N GLU A 117 -14.49 4.19 7.49
CA GLU A 117 -13.26 3.50 7.95
C GLU A 117 -12.56 2.74 6.82
N ILE A 118 -13.32 2.11 5.92
CA ILE A 118 -12.76 1.48 4.71
C ILE A 118 -12.14 2.56 3.80
N ALA A 119 -12.81 3.70 3.61
CA ALA A 119 -12.28 4.79 2.79
C ALA A 119 -11.00 5.39 3.40
N ALA A 120 -10.96 5.63 4.72
CA ALA A 120 -9.77 6.08 5.42
C ALA A 120 -8.60 5.08 5.30
N ALA A 121 -8.90 3.77 5.37
CA ALA A 121 -7.91 2.74 5.17
C ALA A 121 -7.33 2.71 3.74
N LEU A 122 -8.18 2.89 2.72
CA LEU A 122 -7.75 2.89 1.32
C LEU A 122 -6.94 4.13 0.94
N ILE A 123 -7.31 5.30 1.48
CA ILE A 123 -6.72 6.59 1.09
C ILE A 123 -5.48 6.93 1.93
N VAL A 124 -5.54 6.78 3.25
CA VAL A 124 -4.45 7.18 4.16
C VAL A 124 -3.88 6.03 4.99
N GLY A 125 -4.37 4.80 4.82
CA GLY A 125 -3.83 3.61 5.46
C GLY A 125 -4.26 3.41 6.91
N VAL A 126 -5.23 4.17 7.41
CA VAL A 126 -5.73 4.08 8.79
C VAL A 126 -6.83 3.01 8.86
N ARG A 127 -6.57 1.90 9.55
CA ARG A 127 -7.47 0.71 9.57
C ARG A 127 -8.16 0.46 10.91
N ALA A 128 -7.77 1.18 11.95
CA ALA A 128 -8.08 0.81 13.33
C ALA A 128 -9.59 0.81 13.66
N GLY A 129 -10.42 1.54 12.89
CA GLY A 129 -11.86 1.60 13.11
C GLY A 129 -12.69 0.59 12.31
N ILE A 130 -12.09 -0.21 11.42
CA ILE A 130 -12.84 -1.22 10.65
C ILE A 130 -13.37 -2.32 11.58
N PRO A 131 -14.69 -2.57 11.63
CA PRO A 131 -15.28 -3.64 12.42
C PRO A 131 -14.70 -5.04 12.13
N GLU A 132 -14.57 -5.88 13.16
CA GLU A 132 -13.90 -7.18 13.02
C GLU A 132 -14.69 -8.19 12.19
N ASP A 133 -16.02 -8.09 12.17
CA ASP A 133 -16.91 -8.86 11.30
C ASP A 133 -16.65 -8.55 9.81
N ILE A 134 -16.43 -7.27 9.48
CA ILE A 134 -16.03 -6.86 8.12
C ILE A 134 -14.63 -7.36 7.79
N ASN A 135 -13.66 -7.22 8.71
CA ASN A 135 -12.32 -7.78 8.51
C ASN A 135 -12.38 -9.29 8.24
N GLU A 136 -13.21 -10.01 8.97
CA GLU A 136 -13.40 -11.45 8.79
C GLU A 136 -14.08 -11.79 7.46
N ALA A 137 -15.12 -11.05 7.05
CA ALA A 137 -15.75 -11.20 5.75
C ALA A 137 -14.75 -10.99 4.60
N MET A 138 -13.89 -9.96 4.70
CA MET A 138 -12.85 -9.69 3.71
C MET A 138 -11.76 -10.77 3.70
N ARG A 139 -11.40 -11.35 4.86
CA ARG A 139 -10.45 -12.49 4.91
C ARG A 139 -11.05 -13.74 4.28
N ARG A 140 -12.32 -14.04 4.52
CA ARG A 140 -13.03 -15.20 3.93
C ARG A 140 -13.13 -15.09 2.41
N THR A 141 -13.47 -13.91 1.91
CA THR A 141 -13.56 -13.62 0.46
C THR A 141 -12.21 -13.36 -0.21
N GLY A 142 -11.12 -13.27 0.56
CA GLY A 142 -9.76 -13.14 0.04
C GLY A 142 -9.37 -11.72 -0.36
N ILE A 143 -10.22 -10.72 -0.09
CA ILE A 143 -10.00 -9.30 -0.47
C ILE A 143 -9.40 -8.46 0.65
N TYR A 144 -9.08 -9.05 1.82
CA TYR A 144 -8.49 -8.32 2.94
C TYR A 144 -7.21 -7.56 2.59
N HIS A 145 -6.44 -8.08 1.63
CA HIS A 145 -5.22 -7.44 1.13
C HIS A 145 -5.48 -6.08 0.45
N ILE A 146 -6.72 -5.79 0.03
CA ILE A 146 -7.11 -4.54 -0.63
C ILE A 146 -7.20 -3.38 0.37
N ILE A 147 -7.62 -3.63 1.62
CA ILE A 147 -7.63 -2.60 2.68
C ILE A 147 -6.18 -2.15 2.98
N SER A 148 -5.20 -3.02 2.70
CA SER A 148 -3.81 -2.60 2.74
C SER A 148 -3.44 -1.81 1.50
N ILE A 149 -2.87 -0.62 1.71
CA ILE A 149 -2.15 0.08 0.64
C ILE A 149 -1.17 -0.92 0.02
N SER A 150 -1.42 -1.19 -1.25
CA SER A 150 -0.80 -2.26 -2.03
C SER A 150 -0.13 -1.69 -3.26
N GLY A 151 0.59 -2.54 -4.00
CA GLY A 151 1.19 -2.15 -5.27
C GLY A 151 0.19 -1.61 -6.29
N LEU A 152 -1.05 -2.11 -6.25
CA LEU A 152 -2.13 -1.57 -7.07
C LEU A 152 -2.42 -0.11 -6.73
N HIS A 153 -2.51 0.25 -5.45
CA HIS A 153 -2.80 1.62 -5.03
C HIS A 153 -1.72 2.58 -5.54
N MET A 154 -0.45 2.22 -5.36
CA MET A 154 0.68 2.98 -5.88
C MET A 154 0.65 3.10 -7.41
N ALA A 155 0.33 2.02 -8.11
CA ALA A 155 0.24 2.01 -9.57
C ALA A 155 -0.93 2.86 -10.08
N LEU A 156 -2.07 2.84 -9.37
CA LEU A 156 -3.24 3.66 -9.68
C LEU A 156 -2.95 5.15 -9.46
N VAL A 157 -2.22 5.51 -8.39
CA VAL A 157 -1.79 6.90 -8.17
C VAL A 157 -0.87 7.35 -9.30
N ALA A 158 0.21 6.62 -9.59
CA ALA A 158 1.12 6.95 -10.69
C ALA A 158 0.38 7.03 -12.04
N GLY A 159 -0.45 6.03 -12.36
CA GLY A 159 -1.20 5.95 -13.60
C GLY A 159 -2.20 7.09 -13.77
N THR A 160 -2.91 7.46 -12.70
CA THR A 160 -3.85 8.58 -12.70
C THR A 160 -3.13 9.90 -12.94
N VAL A 161 -2.04 10.15 -12.21
CA VAL A 161 -1.23 11.37 -12.39
C VAL A 161 -0.69 11.43 -13.82
N MET A 162 -0.15 10.33 -14.35
CA MET A 162 0.31 10.27 -15.74
C MET A 162 -0.81 10.54 -16.74
N LEU A 163 -2.01 9.99 -16.52
CA LEU A 163 -3.16 10.19 -17.41
C LEU A 163 -3.62 11.65 -17.40
N LEU A 164 -3.81 12.23 -16.21
CA LEU A 164 -4.26 13.62 -16.04
C LEU A 164 -3.26 14.60 -16.67
N LEU A 165 -1.96 14.44 -16.39
CA LEU A 165 -0.93 15.30 -16.95
C LEU A 165 -0.84 15.17 -18.46
N ARG A 166 -0.85 13.94 -19.00
CA ARG A 166 -0.83 13.75 -20.46
C ARG A 166 -2.08 14.30 -21.12
N GLY A 167 -3.25 14.17 -20.48
CA GLY A 167 -4.49 14.78 -20.95
C GLY A 167 -4.41 16.31 -20.96
N ALA A 168 -3.90 16.92 -19.88
CA ALA A 168 -3.71 18.36 -19.78
C ALA A 168 -2.71 18.87 -20.84
N PHE A 169 -1.57 18.20 -21.02
CA PHE A 169 -0.61 18.56 -22.05
C PHE A 169 -1.14 18.36 -23.48
N ALA A 170 -2.08 17.44 -23.69
CA ALA A 170 -2.74 17.25 -24.99
C ALA A 170 -3.63 18.45 -25.38
N LEU A 171 -4.07 19.28 -24.41
CA LEU A 171 -4.78 20.53 -24.68
C LEU A 171 -3.86 21.63 -25.24
N PHE A 172 -2.53 21.43 -25.19
CA PHE A 172 -1.52 22.37 -25.70
C PHE A 172 -0.63 21.69 -26.76
N PRO A 173 -1.13 21.53 -28.01
CA PRO A 173 -0.44 20.75 -29.05
C PRO A 173 0.97 21.24 -29.36
N ASP A 174 1.20 22.55 -29.39
CA ASP A 174 2.51 23.15 -29.68
C ASP A 174 3.58 22.78 -28.64
N PHE A 175 3.21 22.74 -27.36
CA PHE A 175 4.12 22.33 -26.29
C PHE A 175 4.36 20.82 -26.34
N SER A 176 3.28 20.05 -26.55
CA SER A 176 3.31 18.58 -26.57
C SER A 176 4.16 18.01 -27.71
N SER A 177 4.18 18.68 -28.87
CA SER A 177 5.00 18.26 -30.01
C SER A 177 6.51 18.55 -29.84
N ARG A 178 6.86 19.58 -29.06
CA ARG A 178 8.25 20.06 -28.93
C ARG A 178 8.98 19.53 -27.69
N ARG A 179 8.25 18.99 -26.71
CA ARG A 179 8.80 18.60 -25.41
C ARG A 179 8.47 17.14 -25.07
N PRO A 180 9.33 16.44 -24.29
CA PRO A 180 9.09 15.05 -23.92
C PRO A 180 8.04 14.96 -22.80
N VAL A 181 6.76 15.19 -23.13
CA VAL A 181 5.62 15.17 -22.20
C VAL A 181 5.60 13.91 -21.32
N LYS A 182 5.95 12.76 -21.91
CA LYS A 182 6.03 11.47 -21.21
C LYS A 182 7.01 11.52 -20.03
N LYS A 183 8.15 12.23 -20.17
CA LYS A 183 9.17 12.34 -19.13
C LYS A 183 8.69 13.24 -17.99
N TYR A 184 8.11 14.39 -18.30
CA TYR A 184 7.53 15.26 -17.27
C TYR A 184 6.41 14.57 -16.48
N ALA A 185 5.52 13.87 -17.18
CA ALA A 185 4.47 13.09 -16.54
C ALA A 185 5.05 11.97 -15.64
N ALA A 186 6.10 11.28 -16.08
CA ALA A 186 6.76 10.24 -15.28
C ALA A 186 7.50 10.82 -14.06
N THR A 187 8.16 11.97 -14.18
CA THR A 187 8.82 12.65 -13.06
C THR A 187 7.81 13.09 -12.02
N ILE A 188 6.71 13.73 -12.43
CA ILE A 188 5.67 14.17 -11.50
C ILE A 188 4.99 12.95 -10.87
N ALA A 189 4.69 11.89 -11.64
CA ALA A 189 4.15 10.65 -11.10
C ALA A 189 5.08 10.02 -10.06
N LEU A 190 6.40 10.03 -10.29
CA LEU A 190 7.40 9.55 -9.33
C LEU A 190 7.37 10.37 -8.03
N MET A 191 7.30 11.70 -8.13
CA MET A 191 7.14 12.58 -6.97
C MET A 191 5.82 12.33 -6.24
N SER A 192 4.72 12.11 -6.97
CA SER A 192 3.41 11.83 -6.40
C SER A 192 3.37 10.51 -5.64
N ILE A 193 3.95 9.43 -6.16
CA ILE A 193 4.01 8.16 -5.41
C ILE A 193 4.98 8.22 -4.23
N ALA A 194 6.04 9.03 -4.30
CA ALA A 194 6.91 9.29 -3.16
C ALA A 194 6.15 10.03 -2.05
N ALA A 195 5.40 11.08 -2.40
CA ALA A 195 4.53 11.79 -1.46
C ALA A 195 3.45 10.86 -0.90
N TYR A 196 2.85 10.01 -1.73
CA TYR A 196 1.85 9.04 -1.29
C TYR A 196 2.45 7.97 -0.35
N LEU A 197 3.70 7.52 -0.57
CA LEU A 197 4.39 6.63 0.37
C LEU A 197 4.51 7.27 1.76
N VAL A 198 4.89 8.53 1.82
CA VAL A 198 4.99 9.29 3.06
C VAL A 198 3.62 9.42 3.73
N ILE A 199 2.60 9.85 2.99
CA ILE A 199 1.22 10.00 3.49
C ILE A 199 0.61 8.65 3.90
N SER A 200 1.03 7.54 3.29
CA SER A 200 0.56 6.19 3.66
C SER A 200 1.14 5.69 4.99
N GLY A 201 2.08 6.41 5.61
CA GLY A 201 2.76 6.02 6.84
C GLY A 201 3.94 5.06 6.63
N VAL A 202 4.52 5.03 5.43
CA VAL A 202 5.68 4.18 5.06
C VAL A 202 5.49 2.73 5.51
N VAL A 203 4.33 2.15 5.17
CA VAL A 203 4.10 0.73 5.43
C VAL A 203 4.98 -0.11 4.49
N VAL A 204 5.53 -1.20 5.01
CA VAL A 204 6.45 -2.12 4.30
C VAL A 204 5.94 -2.52 2.90
N ALA A 205 4.63 -2.77 2.76
CA ALA A 205 4.01 -3.10 1.46
C ALA A 205 4.01 -1.94 0.46
N ALA A 206 3.82 -0.71 0.94
CA ALA A 206 3.85 0.50 0.14
C ALA A 206 5.28 0.83 -0.30
N GLU A 207 6.27 0.64 0.58
CA GLU A 207 7.69 0.89 0.29
C GLU A 207 8.19 0.02 -0.86
N ARG A 208 7.98 -1.31 -0.81
CA ARG A 208 8.34 -2.20 -1.93
C ARG A 208 7.69 -1.78 -3.24
N SER A 209 6.40 -1.49 -3.17
CA SER A 209 5.62 -1.09 -4.33
C SER A 209 6.15 0.22 -4.94
N PHE A 210 6.55 1.16 -4.09
CA PHE A 210 7.22 2.38 -4.49
C PHE A 210 8.55 2.07 -5.17
N ILE A 211 9.41 1.22 -4.60
CA ILE A 211 10.70 0.86 -5.21
C ILE A 211 10.48 0.24 -6.61
N MET A 212 9.55 -0.71 -6.74
CA MET A 212 9.22 -1.33 -8.03
C MET A 212 8.73 -0.30 -9.06
N LEU A 213 7.79 0.56 -8.69
CA LEU A 213 7.26 1.59 -9.59
C LEU A 213 8.28 2.67 -9.90
N ALA A 214 9.15 3.02 -8.96
CA ALA A 214 10.24 3.96 -9.18
C ALA A 214 11.18 3.44 -10.26
N VAL A 215 11.60 2.17 -10.19
CA VAL A 215 12.42 1.54 -11.24
C VAL A 215 11.70 1.58 -12.60
N MET A 216 10.39 1.27 -12.64
CA MET A 216 9.60 1.32 -13.87
C MET A 216 9.47 2.74 -14.45
N LEU A 217 9.23 3.75 -13.61
CA LEU A 217 9.12 5.15 -14.02
C LEU A 217 10.48 5.72 -14.45
N ILE A 218 11.56 5.36 -13.76
CA ILE A 218 12.92 5.71 -14.17
C ILE A 218 13.24 5.10 -15.53
N ALA A 219 12.85 3.84 -15.79
CA ALA A 219 12.99 3.25 -17.12
C ALA A 219 12.24 4.06 -18.19
N VAL A 220 11.06 4.61 -17.88
CA VAL A 220 10.33 5.52 -18.78
C VAL A 220 11.12 6.80 -19.06
N LEU A 221 11.82 7.38 -18.08
CA LEU A 221 12.66 8.58 -18.27
C LEU A 221 13.82 8.34 -19.23
N PHE A 222 14.37 7.13 -19.21
CA PHE A 222 15.43 6.66 -20.13
C PHE A 222 14.89 6.07 -21.44
N ASP A 223 13.60 6.25 -21.75
CA ASP A 223 12.93 5.73 -22.95
C ASP A 223 13.06 4.20 -23.11
N ARG A 224 13.16 3.48 -21.99
CA ARG A 224 13.15 2.02 -21.92
C ARG A 224 11.75 1.50 -21.62
N ALA A 225 11.50 0.25 -21.98
CA ALA A 225 10.26 -0.44 -21.63
C ALA A 225 10.16 -0.59 -20.09
N ALA A 226 9.05 -0.15 -19.51
CA ALA A 226 8.83 -0.16 -18.07
C ALA A 226 8.58 -1.58 -17.52
N LEU A 227 7.73 -2.35 -18.20
CA LEU A 227 7.30 -3.68 -17.78
C LEU A 227 8.19 -4.74 -18.46
N THR A 228 9.30 -5.10 -17.82
CA THR A 228 10.22 -6.13 -18.31
C THR A 228 10.74 -6.99 -17.17
N MET A 229 11.16 -8.23 -17.48
CA MET A 229 11.84 -9.11 -16.51
C MET A 229 13.12 -8.49 -15.96
N ARG A 230 13.83 -7.72 -16.79
CA ARG A 230 15.02 -6.99 -16.36
C ARG A 230 14.71 -5.95 -15.29
N ASN A 231 13.68 -5.14 -15.48
CA ASN A 231 13.29 -4.13 -14.49
C ASN A 231 12.74 -4.80 -13.22
N LEU A 232 12.08 -5.94 -13.34
CA LEU A 232 11.66 -6.74 -12.20
C LEU A 232 12.88 -7.21 -11.38
N ALA A 233 13.92 -7.74 -12.04
CA ALA A 233 15.16 -8.14 -11.39
C ALA A 233 15.89 -6.97 -10.72
N ILE A 234 15.98 -5.81 -11.39
CA ILE A 234 16.55 -4.59 -10.80
C ILE A 234 15.77 -4.17 -9.56
N SER A 235 14.43 -4.22 -9.61
CA SER A 235 13.58 -3.89 -8.47
C SER A 235 13.79 -4.88 -7.31
N ALA A 236 13.94 -6.18 -7.61
CA ALA A 236 14.22 -7.19 -6.59
C ALA A 236 15.55 -6.90 -5.87
N ILE A 237 16.61 -6.62 -6.64
CA ILE A 237 17.92 -6.26 -6.08
C ILE A 237 17.80 -5.00 -5.23
N ALA A 238 17.12 -3.96 -5.71
CA ALA A 238 16.94 -2.71 -4.96
C ALA A 238 16.20 -2.94 -3.63
N VAL A 239 15.11 -3.72 -3.63
CA VAL A 239 14.39 -4.06 -2.39
C VAL A 239 15.28 -4.85 -1.43
N ILE A 240 16.05 -5.82 -1.91
CA ILE A 240 16.96 -6.63 -1.08
C ILE A 240 18.06 -5.76 -0.46
N LEU A 241 18.56 -4.76 -1.19
CA LEU A 241 19.58 -3.84 -0.67
C LEU A 241 19.04 -2.94 0.43
N VAL A 242 17.78 -2.52 0.35
CA VAL A 242 17.14 -1.67 1.38
C VAL A 242 16.72 -2.50 2.58
N SER A 243 16.06 -3.63 2.34
CA SER A 243 15.43 -4.46 3.37
C SER A 243 15.67 -5.96 3.07
N PRO A 244 16.87 -6.49 3.37
CA PRO A 244 17.26 -7.85 3.01
C PRO A 244 16.40 -8.93 3.68
N HIS A 245 15.91 -8.63 4.88
CA HIS A 245 15.03 -9.50 5.65
C HIS A 245 13.68 -9.78 4.97
N GLU A 246 13.27 -8.98 3.99
CA GLU A 246 11.99 -9.15 3.31
C GLU A 246 11.95 -10.35 2.38
N VAL A 247 13.09 -10.88 1.93
CA VAL A 247 13.15 -12.01 0.98
C VAL A 247 12.43 -13.25 1.51
N VAL A 248 12.49 -13.46 2.83
CA VAL A 248 11.79 -14.57 3.51
C VAL A 248 10.32 -14.25 3.79
N GLY A 249 9.92 -12.98 3.66
CA GLY A 249 8.58 -12.52 3.96
C GLY A 249 7.55 -12.88 2.86
N PRO A 250 6.30 -13.18 3.25
CA PRO A 250 5.24 -13.53 2.30
C PRO A 250 5.00 -12.44 1.26
N SER A 251 5.11 -11.17 1.68
CA SER A 251 4.77 -10.04 0.82
C SER A 251 5.75 -9.83 -0.33
N PHE A 252 7.05 -10.05 -0.11
CA PHE A 252 8.06 -10.02 -1.18
C PHE A 252 7.79 -11.16 -2.17
N GLN A 253 7.72 -12.38 -1.66
CA GLN A 253 7.55 -13.60 -2.46
C GLN A 253 6.30 -13.54 -3.34
N MET A 254 5.16 -13.17 -2.75
CA MET A 254 3.90 -13.06 -3.49
C MET A 254 3.94 -11.95 -4.55
N SER A 255 4.46 -10.76 -4.23
CA SER A 255 4.50 -9.63 -5.17
C SER A 255 5.40 -9.92 -6.38
N PHE A 256 6.60 -10.43 -6.14
CA PHE A 256 7.55 -10.76 -7.21
C PHE A 256 7.08 -11.97 -8.03
N ALA A 257 6.49 -13.00 -7.39
CA ALA A 257 5.91 -14.13 -8.10
C ALA A 257 4.75 -13.71 -9.01
N ALA A 258 3.80 -12.91 -8.50
CA ALA A 258 2.70 -12.38 -9.29
C ALA A 258 3.20 -11.55 -10.48
N THR A 259 4.13 -10.63 -10.23
CA THR A 259 4.65 -9.73 -11.27
C THR A 259 5.45 -10.50 -12.32
N ALA A 260 6.28 -11.48 -11.91
CA ALA A 260 7.01 -12.34 -12.83
C ALA A 260 6.04 -13.15 -13.70
N ALA A 261 5.04 -13.80 -13.10
CA ALA A 261 4.04 -14.57 -13.84
C ALA A 261 3.28 -13.71 -14.84
N LEU A 262 2.87 -12.50 -14.45
CA LEU A 262 2.16 -11.57 -15.32
C LEU A 262 3.03 -11.06 -16.47
N VAL A 263 4.25 -10.59 -16.19
CA VAL A 263 5.17 -10.09 -17.23
C VAL A 263 5.54 -11.21 -18.20
N GLY A 264 5.77 -12.43 -17.70
CA GLY A 264 6.10 -13.59 -18.53
C GLY A 264 4.93 -14.03 -19.40
N ALA A 265 3.73 -14.14 -18.82
CA ALA A 265 2.52 -14.51 -19.55
C ALA A 265 2.14 -13.48 -20.61
N TYR A 266 2.26 -12.18 -20.31
CA TYR A 266 1.99 -11.12 -21.29
C TYR A 266 3.03 -11.10 -22.41
N ALA A 267 4.31 -11.32 -22.12
CA ALA A 267 5.36 -11.42 -23.13
C ALA A 267 5.12 -12.63 -24.06
N GLY A 268 4.83 -13.81 -23.50
CA GLY A 268 4.49 -14.99 -24.29
C GLY A 268 3.22 -14.79 -25.13
N TRP A 269 2.21 -14.12 -24.58
CA TRP A 269 0.99 -13.78 -25.31
C TRP A 269 1.26 -12.79 -26.46
N SER A 270 2.09 -11.77 -26.25
CA SER A 270 2.44 -10.80 -27.29
C SER A 270 3.19 -11.45 -28.44
N ASP A 271 4.12 -12.35 -28.13
CA ASP A 271 4.91 -13.07 -29.14
C ASP A 271 4.03 -14.03 -29.95
N TYR A 272 3.13 -14.75 -29.27
CA TYR A 272 2.15 -15.62 -29.94
C TYR A 272 1.20 -14.85 -30.86
N ARG A 273 0.83 -13.62 -30.48
CA ARG A 273 -0.03 -12.75 -31.30
C ARG A 273 0.71 -12.06 -32.44
N ALA A 274 2.00 -11.78 -32.29
CA ALA A 274 2.81 -11.12 -33.33
C ALA A 274 2.84 -11.93 -34.64
N GLY A 275 2.70 -13.26 -34.55
CA GLY A 275 2.61 -14.16 -35.70
C GLY A 275 1.23 -14.27 -36.37
N LYS A 276 0.17 -13.61 -35.86
CA LYS A 276 -1.19 -13.71 -36.42
C LYS A 276 -1.61 -12.41 -37.09
N VAL A 277 -1.79 -12.45 -38.41
CA VAL A 277 -2.35 -11.34 -39.20
C VAL A 277 -3.74 -11.02 -38.67
N ARG A 278 -3.91 -9.79 -38.18
CA ARG A 278 -5.18 -9.33 -37.61
C ARG A 278 -6.04 -8.79 -38.74
N ALA A 279 -7.16 -9.44 -39.01
CA ALA A 279 -8.15 -8.91 -39.95
C ALA A 279 -8.62 -7.51 -39.48
N PRO A 280 -8.80 -6.55 -40.39
CA PRO A 280 -9.28 -5.22 -40.03
C PRO A 280 -10.63 -5.32 -39.32
N PRO A 281 -10.87 -4.50 -38.28
CA PRO A 281 -12.12 -4.57 -37.54
C PRO A 281 -13.30 -4.19 -38.46
N ASP A 282 -14.27 -5.09 -38.61
CA ASP A 282 -15.54 -4.79 -39.25
C ASP A 282 -16.19 -3.55 -38.64
N LYS A 283 -16.95 -2.79 -39.45
CA LYS A 283 -17.78 -1.66 -39.02
C LYS A 283 -18.85 -2.13 -38.02
N ARG A 284 -18.47 -2.25 -36.75
CA ARG A 284 -19.34 -2.73 -35.67
C ARG A 284 -20.20 -1.56 -35.15
N SER A 285 -21.49 -1.81 -34.98
CA SER A 285 -22.40 -0.95 -34.22
C SER A 285 -21.79 -0.59 -32.86
N VAL A 286 -22.03 0.64 -32.38
CA VAL A 286 -21.51 1.18 -31.10
C VAL A 286 -21.77 0.22 -29.93
N LEU A 287 -22.96 -0.42 -29.90
CA LEU A 287 -23.32 -1.40 -28.89
C LEU A 287 -22.43 -2.64 -28.93
N ARG A 288 -22.12 -3.15 -30.14
CA ARG A 288 -21.27 -4.32 -30.35
C ARG A 288 -19.79 -3.98 -30.13
N PHE A 289 -19.38 -2.73 -30.34
CA PHE A 289 -18.06 -2.23 -29.97
C PHE A 289 -17.89 -2.16 -28.45
N MET A 290 -18.86 -1.58 -27.74
CA MET A 290 -18.86 -1.52 -26.27
C MET A 290 -18.88 -2.91 -25.63
N SER A 291 -19.77 -3.81 -26.08
CA SER A 291 -19.84 -5.17 -25.54
C SER A 291 -18.57 -5.97 -25.79
N HIS A 292 -17.94 -5.81 -26.96
CA HIS A 292 -16.65 -6.45 -27.25
C HIS A 292 -15.53 -5.89 -26.38
N LYS A 293 -15.45 -4.56 -26.18
CA LYS A 293 -14.46 -3.95 -25.28
C LYS A 293 -14.65 -4.42 -23.84
N LEU A 294 -15.88 -4.49 -23.35
CA LEU A 294 -16.20 -5.00 -22.02
C LEU A 294 -15.80 -6.49 -21.90
N ALA A 295 -16.16 -7.32 -22.88
CA ALA A 295 -15.80 -8.74 -22.87
C ALA A 295 -14.27 -8.96 -22.88
N VAL A 296 -13.54 -8.19 -23.69
CA VAL A 296 -12.06 -8.25 -23.73
C VAL A 296 -11.45 -7.74 -22.43
N GLY A 297 -11.99 -6.66 -21.85
CA GLY A 297 -11.54 -6.11 -20.57
C GLY A 297 -11.77 -7.08 -19.41
N ALA A 298 -12.99 -7.63 -19.32
CA ALA A 298 -13.34 -8.63 -18.30
C ALA A 298 -12.52 -9.91 -18.45
N GLY A 299 -12.33 -10.40 -19.69
CA GLY A 299 -11.49 -11.56 -19.96
C GLY A 299 -10.02 -11.31 -19.59
N GLY A 300 -9.50 -10.12 -19.88
CA GLY A 300 -8.14 -9.72 -19.49
C GLY A 300 -7.97 -9.63 -17.98
N ALA A 301 -8.94 -9.05 -17.26
CA ALA A 301 -8.94 -8.97 -15.81
C ALA A 301 -9.03 -10.36 -15.16
N ALA A 302 -9.93 -11.22 -15.66
CA ALA A 302 -10.05 -12.60 -15.19
C ALA A 302 -8.73 -13.38 -15.39
N MET A 303 -8.12 -13.27 -16.58
CA MET A 303 -6.84 -13.93 -16.87
C MET A 303 -5.72 -13.41 -15.97
N THR A 304 -5.65 -12.10 -15.75
CA THR A 304 -4.67 -11.47 -14.83
C THR A 304 -4.83 -12.02 -13.40
N SER A 305 -6.07 -12.09 -12.91
CA SER A 305 -6.37 -12.64 -11.59
C SER A 305 -6.05 -14.12 -11.47
N ILE A 306 -6.28 -14.92 -12.52
CA ILE A 306 -5.91 -16.34 -12.55
C ILE A 306 -4.39 -16.48 -12.50
N ILE A 307 -3.65 -15.79 -13.37
CA ILE A 307 -2.19 -15.88 -13.44
C ILE A 307 -1.55 -15.44 -12.11
N ALA A 308 -1.93 -14.26 -11.60
CA ALA A 308 -1.40 -13.75 -10.35
C ALA A 308 -1.85 -14.60 -9.15
N GLY A 309 -3.11 -15.02 -9.13
CA GLY A 309 -3.67 -15.87 -8.08
C GLY A 309 -2.98 -17.23 -8.00
N SER A 310 -2.80 -17.91 -9.12
CA SER A 310 -2.07 -19.18 -9.18
C SER A 310 -0.61 -19.04 -8.77
N ALA A 311 0.07 -17.97 -9.21
CA ALA A 311 1.46 -17.71 -8.84
C ALA A 311 1.63 -17.43 -7.34
N THR A 312 0.65 -16.79 -6.69
CA THR A 312 0.68 -16.45 -5.27
C THR A 312 0.08 -17.51 -4.36
N ALA A 313 -0.74 -18.42 -4.89
CA ALA A 313 -1.46 -19.43 -4.11
C ALA A 313 -0.51 -20.32 -3.29
N LEU A 314 0.61 -20.76 -3.87
CA LEU A 314 1.58 -21.62 -3.17
C LEU A 314 2.16 -20.91 -1.93
N PHE A 315 2.54 -19.64 -2.08
CA PHE A 315 3.03 -18.83 -0.97
C PHE A 315 1.94 -18.53 0.06
N ALA A 316 0.71 -18.27 -0.40
CA ALA A 316 -0.41 -18.03 0.50
C ALA A 316 -0.75 -19.27 1.35
N ILE A 317 -0.73 -20.46 0.74
CA ILE A 317 -0.90 -21.73 1.45
C ILE A 317 0.22 -21.92 2.48
N TRP A 318 1.47 -21.72 2.09
CA TRP A 318 2.62 -21.90 2.98
C TRP A 318 2.60 -20.94 4.17
N HIS A 319 2.43 -19.64 3.93
CA HIS A 319 2.55 -18.61 4.98
C HIS A 319 1.29 -18.43 5.81
N PHE A 320 0.10 -18.55 5.20
CA PHE A 320 -1.16 -18.24 5.88
C PHE A 320 -2.01 -19.46 6.18
N GLN A 321 -1.64 -20.65 5.68
CA GLN A 321 -2.39 -21.90 5.88
C GLN A 321 -3.87 -21.73 5.49
N ARG A 322 -4.13 -20.90 4.46
CA ARG A 322 -5.47 -20.53 3.99
C ARG A 322 -5.49 -20.46 2.47
N VAL A 323 -6.61 -20.92 1.91
CA VAL A 323 -6.99 -20.71 0.52
C VAL A 323 -8.34 -20.01 0.53
N SER A 324 -8.50 -18.97 -0.28
CA SER A 324 -9.79 -18.31 -0.47
C SER A 324 -10.33 -18.63 -1.87
N PRO A 325 -11.25 -19.59 -2.00
CA PRO A 325 -11.81 -19.99 -3.29
C PRO A 325 -12.57 -18.85 -3.98
N LEU A 326 -13.14 -17.94 -3.19
CA LEU A 326 -13.94 -16.81 -3.67
C LEU A 326 -13.08 -15.62 -4.13
N SER A 327 -11.76 -15.67 -3.94
CA SER A 327 -10.85 -14.56 -4.25
C SER A 327 -10.94 -14.10 -5.70
N LEU A 328 -11.09 -15.01 -6.67
CA LEU A 328 -11.20 -14.64 -8.09
C LEU A 328 -12.44 -13.78 -8.35
N LEU A 329 -13.61 -14.25 -7.89
CA LEU A 329 -14.89 -13.56 -8.10
C LEU A 329 -14.93 -12.24 -7.34
N ALA A 330 -14.46 -12.25 -6.09
CA ALA A 330 -14.40 -11.06 -5.26
C ALA A 330 -13.46 -10.00 -5.85
N ASN A 331 -12.25 -10.39 -6.29
CA ASN A 331 -11.31 -9.48 -6.96
C ASN A 331 -11.89 -8.92 -8.26
N LEU A 332 -12.54 -9.74 -9.09
CA LEU A 332 -13.14 -9.27 -10.34
C LEU A 332 -14.24 -8.23 -10.11
N ALA A 333 -15.02 -8.37 -9.03
CA ALA A 333 -16.07 -7.43 -8.66
C ALA A 333 -15.55 -6.14 -8.01
N ILE A 334 -14.58 -6.26 -7.10
CA ILE A 334 -14.13 -5.13 -6.27
C ILE A 334 -13.05 -4.26 -6.92
N MET A 335 -12.18 -4.85 -7.75
CA MET A 335 -11.05 -4.12 -8.34
C MET A 335 -11.45 -2.93 -9.22
N PRO A 336 -12.53 -2.98 -10.03
CA PRO A 336 -13.02 -1.81 -10.75
C PRO A 336 -13.46 -0.69 -9.80
N ILE A 337 -14.12 -1.04 -8.69
CA ILE A 337 -14.60 -0.09 -7.69
C ILE A 337 -13.39 0.60 -7.04
N VAL A 338 -12.41 -0.18 -6.58
CA VAL A 338 -11.16 0.35 -5.98
C VAL A 338 -10.43 1.26 -6.97
N THR A 339 -10.38 0.89 -8.26
CA THR A 339 -9.76 1.70 -9.31
C THR A 339 -10.44 3.07 -9.43
N ILE A 340 -11.77 3.11 -9.44
CA ILE A 340 -12.53 4.36 -9.51
C ILE A 340 -12.34 5.19 -8.24
N VAL A 341 -12.45 4.56 -7.07
CA VAL A 341 -12.28 5.24 -5.77
C VAL A 341 -10.89 5.86 -5.67
N MET A 342 -9.84 5.14 -6.04
CA MET A 342 -8.47 5.67 -6.01
C MET A 342 -8.25 6.79 -7.03
N PHE A 343 -8.82 6.67 -8.23
CA PHE A 343 -8.78 7.76 -9.22
C PHE A 343 -9.43 9.04 -8.67
N LEU A 344 -10.62 8.91 -8.08
CA LEU A 344 -11.35 10.04 -7.49
C LEU A 344 -10.62 10.61 -6.27
N ALA A 345 -10.00 9.77 -5.43
CA ALA A 345 -9.22 10.21 -4.30
C ALA A 345 -8.01 11.06 -4.74
N VAL A 346 -7.28 10.63 -5.78
CA VAL A 346 -6.17 11.40 -6.34
C VAL A 346 -6.67 12.70 -6.97
N ALA A 347 -7.76 12.66 -7.74
CA ALA A 347 -8.36 13.85 -8.35
C ALA A 347 -8.79 14.87 -7.28
N SER A 348 -9.43 14.39 -6.20
CA SER A 348 -9.83 15.22 -5.05
C SER A 348 -8.62 15.84 -4.37
N ALA A 349 -7.55 15.09 -4.12
CA ALA A 349 -6.33 15.62 -3.52
C ALA A 349 -5.67 16.72 -4.37
N VAL A 350 -5.73 16.61 -5.70
CA VAL A 350 -5.24 17.64 -6.63
C VAL A 350 -6.16 18.87 -6.65
N MET A 351 -7.46 18.68 -6.46
CA MET A 351 -8.45 19.77 -6.47
C MET A 351 -8.57 20.50 -5.13
N MET A 352 -8.15 19.88 -4.02
CA MET A 352 -8.25 20.42 -2.66
C MET A 352 -7.75 21.88 -2.48
N PRO A 353 -6.70 22.36 -3.17
CA PRO A 353 -6.29 23.77 -3.09
C PRO A 353 -7.29 24.77 -3.66
N PHE A 354 -8.28 24.32 -4.43
CA PHE A 354 -9.26 25.17 -5.13
C PHE A 354 -10.63 25.24 -4.44
N GLY A 355 -10.78 24.57 -3.29
CA GLY A 355 -12.06 24.41 -2.57
C GLY A 355 -12.80 23.15 -2.99
#